data_AF-A0A954L5S1-F1
#
_entry.id   AF-A0A954L5S1-F1
#
_cell.length_a   1.000
_cell.length_b   1.000
_cell.length_c   1.000
_cell.angle_alpha   90.00
_cell.angle_beta   90.00
_cell.angle_gamma   90.00
#
_symmetry.space_group_name_H-M   'P 1'
#
loop_
_entity.id
_entity.type
_entity.pdbx_description
1 polymer ?
#
loop_
_entity_poly.entity_id
_entity_poly.type
_entity_poly.pdbx_seq_one_letter_code
_entity_poly.pdbx_strand_id
1 'polypeptide(L)'
;FEELSSSGGDVASRHSTEATLANNQRTVTIERDPGPYRVLYVSGRPNWEFKFLRRSLAEDPDVQLVGLIRMARREAKFEFLGREGESTNPLFRGFRKEGDEETESYDEPVLIALGVKDERELTESVGGASKSRFPRTAEELFRYHAVVLDDLEAEFFSREQQALLERFVAQRGGGLLMLGGLSSFHHGEWHKSVVKDVLPVYCERTPTPLTDNVLADPPREFRMQLTRDGWLQPWVRLRRTEDEERNRLGEMAGFQVISRVDGIKPAAQVLASVVDLDGQTQPALVAQSYGDGRGAALLIGDLWRWSLKREPGTEDDLGKAWRQTVRWLVTDVPQRIEPSLEWTTAGDSSAVALRVRVRNAEFEPQENAAVKVAINIPGEEPLTLQCEPSLEQPGLFEATYVPRQSGGYTARFEVIDSDGKPLGEGQLGWVYEPQAEEFRRIAVHRELMEQLAQATGGEVLTVDDLPSFVESLPERDVPVKEASTTPLWHSPWMLAAILLLLGGEWGLRRWKGLP
;
A
#
# COMPACT_ATOMS: atom_id res chain seq x y z
N PHE A 1 -11.61 0.65 -31.69
CA PHE A 1 -13.07 0.40 -31.72
C PHE A 1 -13.56 0.91 -33.05
N GLU A 2 -14.40 0.13 -33.73
CA GLU A 2 -14.69 0.17 -35.19
C GLU A 2 -13.61 -0.42 -36.10
N GLU A 3 -13.60 -1.76 -36.18
CA GLU A 3 -13.61 -2.51 -37.44
C GLU A 3 -13.55 -3.98 -37.06
N LEU A 4 -14.71 -4.66 -37.02
CA LEU A 4 -14.90 -6.11 -37.15
C LEU A 4 -16.41 -6.38 -37.05
N SER A 5 -17.16 -5.77 -37.97
CA SER A 5 -18.58 -6.02 -38.21
C SER A 5 -18.75 -6.22 -39.72
N SER A 6 -18.37 -7.39 -40.22
CA SER A 6 -19.00 -8.06 -41.36
C SER A 6 -18.18 -9.28 -41.78
N SER A 7 -18.56 -10.44 -41.26
CA SER A 7 -18.54 -11.66 -42.07
C SER A 7 -19.49 -12.66 -41.42
N GLY A 8 -20.77 -12.56 -41.81
CA GLY A 8 -21.66 -13.69 -41.74
C GLY A 8 -21.11 -14.76 -42.68
N GLY A 9 -20.43 -15.74 -42.12
CA GLY A 9 -19.93 -16.91 -42.81
C GLY A 9 -20.07 -18.10 -41.87
N ASP A 10 -20.86 -19.08 -42.31
CA ASP A 10 -21.09 -20.37 -41.65
C ASP A 10 -19.84 -20.90 -40.94
N VAL A 11 -19.84 -20.88 -39.61
CA VAL A 11 -18.86 -21.63 -38.82
C VAL A 11 -19.30 -23.09 -38.85
N ALA A 12 -18.85 -23.80 -39.88
CA ALA A 12 -18.85 -25.25 -39.90
C ALA A 12 -18.25 -25.76 -38.59
N SER A 13 -19.03 -26.56 -37.86
CA SER A 13 -18.66 -27.21 -36.61
C SER A 13 -17.40 -28.07 -36.83
N ARG A 14 -16.23 -27.52 -36.49
CA ARG A 14 -15.03 -28.33 -36.31
C ARG A 14 -15.30 -29.22 -35.10
N HIS A 15 -15.61 -30.49 -35.34
CA HIS A 15 -15.69 -31.49 -34.28
C HIS A 15 -14.31 -31.60 -33.64
N SER A 16 -14.12 -30.94 -32.49
CA SER A 16 -12.95 -31.13 -31.65
C SER A 16 -12.96 -32.55 -31.10
N THR A 17 -11.79 -33.19 -31.06
CA THR A 17 -11.58 -34.47 -30.37
C THR A 17 -11.43 -34.30 -28.85
N GLU A 18 -11.41 -33.08 -28.35
CA GLU A 18 -11.29 -32.80 -26.91
C GLU A 18 -12.60 -33.07 -26.17
N ALA A 19 -12.50 -33.66 -24.98
CA ALA A 19 -13.64 -34.00 -24.15
C ALA A 19 -14.40 -32.76 -23.63
N THR A 20 -13.72 -31.62 -23.51
CA THR A 20 -14.33 -30.34 -23.17
C THR A 20 -13.53 -29.21 -23.82
N LEU A 21 -14.25 -28.17 -24.26
CA LEU A 21 -13.63 -26.92 -24.75
C LEU A 21 -13.62 -25.85 -23.66
N ALA A 22 -14.24 -26.10 -22.50
CA ALA A 22 -14.47 -25.11 -21.46
C ALA A 22 -13.18 -24.65 -20.75
N ASN A 23 -12.10 -25.42 -20.82
CA ASN A 23 -10.81 -25.10 -20.22
C ASN A 23 -9.75 -24.60 -21.23
N ASN A 24 -10.13 -24.39 -22.50
CA ASN A 24 -9.21 -23.92 -23.54
C ASN A 24 -8.97 -22.40 -23.50
N GLN A 25 -9.77 -21.68 -22.72
CA GLN A 25 -9.62 -20.26 -22.45
C GLN A 25 -9.83 -20.02 -20.96
N ARG A 26 -9.23 -18.96 -20.44
CA ARG A 26 -9.49 -18.49 -19.07
C ARG A 26 -9.54 -16.98 -19.05
N THR A 27 -10.46 -16.44 -18.28
CA THR A 27 -10.47 -15.01 -18.00
C THR A 27 -9.62 -14.75 -16.75
N VAL A 28 -8.83 -13.68 -16.76
CA VAL A 28 -8.01 -13.26 -15.61
C VAL A 28 -8.31 -11.80 -15.32
N THR A 29 -8.61 -11.48 -14.07
CA THR A 29 -8.73 -10.09 -13.63
C THR A 29 -7.35 -9.46 -13.55
N ILE A 30 -7.21 -8.26 -14.11
CA ILE A 30 -6.06 -7.39 -13.89
C ILE A 30 -6.58 -6.14 -13.20
N GLU A 31 -6.22 -5.98 -11.93
CA GLU A 31 -6.53 -4.77 -11.18
C GLU A 31 -5.52 -3.69 -11.54
N ARG A 32 -6.04 -2.48 -11.80
CA ARG A 32 -5.23 -1.28 -11.99
C ARG A 32 -5.62 -0.29 -10.92
N ASP A 33 -4.70 0.00 -10.01
CA ASP A 33 -4.92 1.01 -8.99
C ASP A 33 -5.25 2.38 -9.62
N PRO A 34 -6.16 3.15 -9.01
CA PRO A 34 -6.51 4.48 -9.50
C PRO A 34 -5.33 5.44 -9.28
N GLY A 35 -4.46 5.54 -10.30
CA GLY A 35 -3.41 6.55 -10.37
C GLY A 35 -3.97 7.98 -10.59
N PRO A 36 -3.16 9.03 -10.42
CA PRO A 36 -1.71 8.95 -10.20
C PRO A 36 -1.30 8.97 -8.71
N TYR A 37 -0.30 8.18 -8.36
CA TYR A 37 0.38 8.26 -7.07
C TYR A 37 1.14 9.58 -6.97
N ARG A 38 0.83 10.33 -5.92
CA ARG A 38 1.40 11.67 -5.71
C ARG A 38 2.64 11.60 -4.84
N VAL A 39 3.74 12.21 -5.28
CA VAL A 39 5.01 12.24 -4.56
C VAL A 39 5.40 13.69 -4.31
N LEU A 40 5.65 14.04 -3.05
CA LEU A 40 6.10 15.37 -2.65
C LEU A 40 7.63 15.39 -2.52
N TYR A 41 8.30 16.13 -3.39
CA TYR A 41 9.74 16.36 -3.33
C TYR A 41 10.01 17.71 -2.68
N VAL A 42 10.70 17.72 -1.54
CA VAL A 42 11.06 18.95 -0.83
C VAL A 42 12.57 19.12 -0.87
N SER A 43 13.02 20.27 -1.37
CA SER A 43 14.46 20.52 -1.52
C SER A 43 14.91 21.85 -0.96
N GLY A 44 16.09 21.83 -0.35
CA GLY A 44 16.70 23.00 0.28
C GLY A 44 17.33 23.98 -0.69
N ARG A 45 17.50 23.59 -1.96
CA ARG A 45 17.96 24.44 -3.06
C ARG A 45 17.62 23.82 -4.42
N PRO A 46 17.59 24.58 -5.52
CA PRO A 46 17.55 24.00 -6.84
C PRO A 46 18.79 23.13 -7.10
N ASN A 47 18.60 21.86 -7.47
CA ASN A 47 19.69 20.94 -7.77
C ASN A 47 19.39 20.03 -8.98
N TRP A 48 20.40 19.23 -9.35
CA TRP A 48 20.34 18.37 -10.52
C TRP A 48 19.51 17.11 -10.25
N GLU A 49 19.52 16.60 -9.02
CA GLU A 49 18.72 15.47 -8.56
C GLU A 49 17.24 15.69 -8.88
N PHE A 50 16.67 16.82 -8.46
CA PHE A 50 15.28 17.15 -8.77
C PHE A 50 15.01 17.18 -10.27
N LYS A 51 15.91 17.82 -11.04
CA LYS A 51 15.76 17.94 -12.50
C LYS A 51 15.71 16.58 -13.18
N PHE A 52 16.63 15.68 -12.83
CA PHE A 52 16.67 14.34 -13.42
C PHE A 52 15.47 13.51 -12.97
N LEU A 53 15.15 13.49 -11.67
CA LEU A 53 13.99 12.76 -11.14
C LEU A 53 12.69 13.24 -11.80
N ARG A 54 12.46 14.56 -11.87
CA ARG A 54 11.28 15.14 -12.54
C ARG A 54 11.20 14.73 -14.01
N ARG A 55 12.32 14.75 -14.74
CA ARG A 55 12.37 14.33 -16.14
C ARG A 55 12.03 12.85 -16.29
N SER A 56 12.58 12.00 -15.43
CA SER A 56 12.37 10.55 -15.49
C SER A 56 10.96 10.11 -15.16
N LEU A 57 10.24 10.88 -14.34
CA LEU A 57 8.83 10.67 -14.02
C LEU A 57 7.85 11.36 -14.99
N ALA A 58 8.31 12.32 -15.80
CA ALA A 58 7.42 13.03 -16.73
C ALA A 58 6.79 12.11 -17.80
N GLU A 59 7.42 10.97 -18.06
CA GLU A 59 6.93 9.93 -18.99
C GLU A 59 5.99 8.91 -18.32
N ASP A 60 5.86 8.95 -16.98
CA ASP A 60 5.07 7.99 -16.21
C ASP A 60 3.68 8.57 -15.87
N PRO A 61 2.59 8.12 -16.53
CA PRO A 61 1.26 8.67 -16.30
C PRO A 61 0.67 8.29 -14.94
N ASP A 62 1.22 7.27 -14.27
CA ASP A 62 0.69 6.78 -12.99
C ASP A 62 1.33 7.50 -11.79
N VAL A 63 2.29 8.41 -12.00
CA VAL A 63 2.99 9.12 -10.92
C VAL A 63 2.97 10.63 -11.15
N GLN A 64 2.51 11.38 -10.16
CA GLN A 64 2.55 12.85 -10.16
C GLN A 64 3.60 13.34 -9.15
N LEU A 65 4.67 13.96 -9.65
CA LEU A 65 5.67 14.62 -8.82
C LEU A 65 5.28 16.08 -8.55
N VAL A 66 5.18 16.43 -7.28
CA VAL A 66 5.02 17.82 -6.80
C VAL A 66 6.33 18.23 -6.14
N GLY A 67 6.96 19.29 -6.63
CA GLY A 67 8.22 19.82 -6.07
C GLY A 67 7.98 21.06 -5.23
N LEU A 68 8.57 21.13 -4.04
CA LEU A 68 8.61 22.31 -3.18
C LEU A 68 10.08 22.68 -2.96
N ILE A 69 10.55 23.70 -3.69
CA ILE A 69 11.98 24.04 -3.76
C ILE A 69 12.23 25.35 -3.05
N ARG A 70 13.18 25.37 -2.12
CA ARG A 70 13.65 26.59 -1.46
C ARG A 70 14.56 27.40 -2.38
N MET A 71 14.16 28.63 -2.66
CA MET A 71 14.93 29.59 -3.45
C MET A 71 15.85 30.45 -2.59
N ALA A 72 15.40 30.80 -1.40
CA ALA A 72 16.17 31.60 -0.45
C ALA A 72 15.96 31.09 0.98
N ARG A 73 17.04 31.10 1.77
CA ARG A 73 16.97 30.84 3.22
C ARG A 73 16.34 32.03 3.93
N ARG A 74 15.82 31.79 5.13
CA ARG A 74 15.43 32.85 6.07
C ARG A 74 16.67 33.68 6.39
N GLU A 75 16.77 34.88 5.82
CA GLU A 75 17.84 35.81 6.14
C GLU A 75 17.24 36.94 6.98
N ALA A 76 17.65 37.03 8.25
CA ALA A 76 17.48 38.22 9.07
C ALA A 76 18.42 39.31 8.54
N LYS A 77 18.12 39.87 7.37
CA LYS A 77 19.11 40.69 6.65
C LYS A 77 19.27 42.11 7.18
N PHE A 78 18.42 42.55 8.11
CA PHE A 78 18.59 43.86 8.76
C PHE A 78 18.09 43.86 10.21
N GLU A 79 19.01 43.89 11.17
CA GLU A 79 18.72 44.37 12.52
C GLU A 79 18.69 45.91 12.43
N PHE A 80 17.54 46.47 12.05
CA PHE A 80 17.32 47.90 12.24
C PHE A 80 17.25 48.14 13.75
N LEU A 81 18.08 49.05 14.26
CA LEU A 81 17.99 49.58 15.63
C LEU A 81 16.66 50.36 15.79
N GLY A 82 15.55 49.62 15.85
CA GLY A 82 14.23 50.08 16.25
C GLY A 82 14.09 50.01 17.77
N ARG A 83 12.99 50.56 18.30
CA ARG A 83 12.69 50.45 19.73
C ARG A 83 12.36 49.00 20.07
N GLU A 84 12.76 48.58 21.27
CA GLU A 84 12.49 47.24 21.81
C GLU A 84 10.99 46.89 21.66
N GLY A 85 10.66 45.85 20.88
CA GLY A 85 9.29 45.40 20.62
C GLY A 85 8.72 45.66 19.22
N GLU A 86 9.46 46.25 18.28
CA GLU A 86 8.98 46.57 16.93
C GLU A 86 9.49 45.55 15.88
N SER A 87 8.58 44.78 15.25
CA SER A 87 8.91 43.71 14.26
C SER A 87 8.71 44.09 12.79
N THR A 88 8.40 45.37 12.49
CA THR A 88 8.06 45.84 11.13
C THR A 88 9.02 46.92 10.64
N ASN A 89 9.13 47.08 9.31
CA ASN A 89 10.11 47.95 8.65
C ASN A 89 9.83 49.46 8.91
N PRO A 90 10.80 50.23 9.43
CA PRO A 90 10.64 51.67 9.69
C PRO A 90 10.51 52.55 8.44
N LEU A 91 10.88 52.08 7.24
CA LEU A 91 10.77 52.82 5.97
C LEU A 91 9.31 53.01 5.50
N PHE A 92 8.38 52.19 5.98
CA PHE A 92 6.95 52.31 5.67
C PHE A 92 6.18 53.17 6.69
N ARG A 93 6.89 53.78 7.64
CA ARG A 93 6.32 54.67 8.65
C ARG A 93 5.78 55.95 7.97
N GLY A 94 4.45 56.10 7.95
CA GLY A 94 3.75 57.28 7.40
C GLY A 94 3.04 57.06 6.07
N PHE A 95 3.17 55.88 5.45
CA PHE A 95 2.43 55.52 4.22
C PHE A 95 1.12 54.75 4.49
N ARG A 96 0.73 54.56 5.76
CA ARG A 96 -0.45 53.76 6.15
C ARG A 96 -1.74 54.58 6.25
N LYS A 97 -2.84 53.99 5.74
CA LYS A 97 -4.18 54.14 6.30
C LYS A 97 -4.32 53.21 7.51
N GLU A 98 -5.08 53.62 8.52
CA GLU A 98 -5.38 52.81 9.71
C GLU A 98 -6.05 51.49 9.30
N GLY A 99 -5.39 50.35 9.56
CA GLY A 99 -5.92 49.00 9.31
C GLY A 99 -4.97 47.99 8.66
N ASP A 100 -3.85 48.42 8.06
CA ASP A 100 -2.93 47.48 7.41
C ASP A 100 -2.03 46.77 8.44
N GLU A 101 -2.45 45.63 8.97
CA GLU A 101 -1.58 44.63 9.60
C GLU A 101 -0.68 43.91 8.55
N GLU A 102 -0.81 44.26 7.28
CA GLU A 102 -0.12 43.69 6.12
C GLU A 102 1.29 44.31 5.92
N THR A 103 2.26 43.99 6.78
CA THR A 103 3.68 44.18 6.44
C THR A 103 4.32 42.82 6.22
N GLU A 104 4.93 42.63 5.04
CA GLU A 104 5.71 41.44 4.70
C GLU A 104 6.71 41.12 5.84
N SER A 105 6.51 39.99 6.50
CA SER A 105 7.53 39.41 7.37
C SER A 105 8.66 38.91 6.48
N TYR A 106 9.80 39.59 6.50
CA TYR A 106 11.02 39.22 5.76
C TYR A 106 11.65 37.91 6.27
N ASP A 107 11.06 37.26 7.26
CA ASP A 107 11.70 36.27 8.11
C ASP A 107 11.28 34.83 7.80
N GLU A 108 10.91 34.54 6.55
CA GLU A 108 10.48 33.20 6.14
C GLU A 108 11.17 32.76 4.84
N PRO A 109 11.49 31.45 4.69
CA PRO A 109 12.09 30.96 3.46
C PRO A 109 11.16 31.18 2.26
N VAL A 110 11.75 31.49 1.11
CA VAL A 110 11.02 31.61 -0.15
C VAL A 110 10.98 30.24 -0.81
N LEU A 111 9.78 29.67 -0.94
CA LEU A 111 9.54 28.39 -1.57
C LEU A 111 8.80 28.57 -2.90
N ILE A 112 9.10 27.69 -3.86
CA ILE A 112 8.37 27.58 -5.12
C ILE A 112 7.79 26.17 -5.21
N ALA A 113 6.47 26.07 -5.34
CA ALA A 113 5.78 24.84 -5.67
C ALA A 113 5.72 24.61 -7.19
N LEU A 114 5.98 23.38 -7.64
CA LEU A 114 5.99 22.96 -9.04
C LEU A 114 5.18 21.68 -9.19
N GLY A 115 4.42 21.54 -10.28
CA GLY A 115 3.65 20.31 -10.55
C GLY A 115 2.40 20.12 -9.68
N VAL A 116 1.97 21.17 -8.98
CA VAL A 116 0.71 21.22 -8.20
C VAL A 116 -0.51 21.04 -9.10
N LYS A 117 -1.60 20.49 -8.56
CA LYS A 117 -2.87 20.31 -9.28
C LYS A 117 -3.61 21.63 -9.49
N ASP A 118 -3.56 22.50 -8.49
CA ASP A 118 -4.27 23.77 -8.46
C ASP A 118 -3.43 24.85 -7.77
N GLU A 119 -3.69 26.12 -8.08
CA GLU A 119 -2.94 27.26 -7.54
C GLU A 119 -3.07 27.41 -6.02
N ARG A 120 -4.06 26.74 -5.40
CA ARG A 120 -4.27 26.77 -3.94
C ARG A 120 -3.49 25.67 -3.23
N GLU A 121 -3.08 24.61 -3.93
CA GLU A 121 -2.30 23.52 -3.37
C GLU A 121 -0.94 24.01 -2.86
N LEU A 122 -0.61 23.65 -1.61
CA LEU A 122 0.63 24.06 -0.95
C LEU A 122 0.84 25.57 -0.92
N THR A 123 -0.22 26.38 -1.00
CA THR A 123 -0.12 27.83 -0.89
C THR A 123 -0.86 28.37 0.32
N GLU A 124 -0.38 29.49 0.83
CA GLU A 124 -1.01 30.28 1.88
C GLU A 124 -1.17 31.71 1.34
N SER A 125 -2.34 32.29 1.55
CA SER A 125 -2.61 33.68 1.20
C SER A 125 -2.18 34.56 2.38
N VAL A 126 -1.09 35.30 2.21
CA VAL A 126 -0.57 36.23 3.22
C VAL A 126 -0.51 37.63 2.58
N GLY A 127 -1.29 38.59 3.10
CA GLY A 127 -1.31 39.97 2.60
C GLY A 127 -1.68 40.10 1.11
N GLY A 128 -2.58 39.25 0.62
CA GLY A 128 -3.00 39.22 -0.80
C GLY A 128 -2.02 38.53 -1.76
N ALA A 129 -0.84 38.09 -1.30
CA ALA A 129 0.11 37.29 -2.09
C ALA A 129 -0.01 35.79 -1.76
N SER A 130 0.01 34.96 -2.80
CA SER A 130 0.05 33.50 -2.65
C SER A 130 1.49 33.02 -2.47
N LYS A 131 1.79 32.40 -1.32
CA LYS A 131 3.12 31.92 -0.98
C LYS A 131 3.12 30.40 -0.82
N SER A 132 4.07 29.71 -1.44
CA SER A 132 4.20 28.27 -1.27
C SER A 132 4.70 27.89 0.13
N ARG A 133 4.14 26.83 0.73
CA ARG A 133 4.50 26.30 2.04
C ARG A 133 4.47 24.78 2.09
N PHE A 134 5.16 24.22 3.08
CA PHE A 134 5.01 22.79 3.41
C PHE A 134 3.66 22.54 4.10
N PRO A 135 3.04 21.35 3.95
CA PRO A 135 1.82 20.97 4.66
C PRO A 135 1.91 21.20 6.17
N ARG A 136 0.81 21.65 6.78
CA ARG A 136 0.71 21.83 8.25
C ARG A 136 -0.24 20.82 8.90
N THR A 137 -1.14 20.20 8.13
CA THR A 137 -2.14 19.26 8.62
C THR A 137 -1.97 17.87 7.99
N ALA A 138 -2.49 16.84 8.67
CA ALA A 138 -2.55 15.49 8.14
C ALA A 138 -3.33 15.42 6.83
N GLU A 139 -4.50 16.05 6.76
CA GLU A 139 -5.33 16.11 5.55
C GLU A 139 -4.60 16.63 4.31
N GLU A 140 -3.62 17.54 4.47
CA GLU A 140 -2.82 18.08 3.38
C GLU A 140 -1.70 17.12 2.98
N LEU A 141 -0.92 16.63 3.95
CA LEU A 141 0.23 15.77 3.68
C LEU A 141 -0.18 14.35 3.24
N PHE A 142 -1.26 13.82 3.79
CA PHE A 142 -1.70 12.43 3.57
C PHE A 142 -2.33 12.22 2.19
N ARG A 143 -2.52 13.31 1.41
CA ARG A 143 -2.85 13.26 -0.02
C ARG A 143 -1.68 12.75 -0.87
N TYR A 144 -0.46 12.82 -0.35
CA TYR A 144 0.72 12.25 -0.98
C TYR A 144 0.90 10.78 -0.55
N HIS A 145 1.62 10.03 -1.37
CA HIS A 145 1.94 8.62 -1.15
C HIS A 145 3.41 8.44 -0.74
N ALA A 146 4.27 9.38 -1.16
CA ALA A 146 5.64 9.44 -0.72
C ALA A 146 6.14 10.87 -0.57
N VAL A 147 7.13 11.05 0.29
CA VAL A 147 7.88 12.31 0.49
C VAL A 147 9.36 12.04 0.23
N VAL A 148 9.99 12.89 -0.59
CA VAL A 148 11.44 12.88 -0.82
C VAL A 148 12.02 14.15 -0.21
N LEU A 149 12.97 13.99 0.71
CA LEU A 149 13.69 15.08 1.36
C LEU A 149 15.10 15.17 0.78
N ASP A 150 15.49 16.36 0.35
CA ASP A 150 16.71 16.55 -0.42
C ASP A 150 17.45 17.83 -0.01
N ASP A 151 18.67 17.64 0.51
CA ASP A 151 19.59 18.70 0.92
C ASP A 151 18.94 19.76 1.85
N LEU A 152 18.21 19.27 2.85
CA LEU A 152 17.46 20.07 3.83
C LEU A 152 17.91 19.81 5.26
N GLU A 153 18.10 20.89 6.02
CA GLU A 153 18.29 20.83 7.47
C GLU A 153 16.98 20.52 8.22
N ALA A 154 17.06 19.85 9.37
CA ALA A 154 15.90 19.48 10.18
C ALA A 154 15.14 20.71 10.70
N GLU A 155 15.84 21.82 10.95
CA GLU A 155 15.26 23.10 11.39
C GLU A 155 14.33 23.74 10.34
N PHE A 156 14.42 23.33 9.08
CA PHE A 156 13.47 23.75 8.05
C PHE A 156 12.02 23.40 8.43
N PHE A 157 11.82 22.30 9.15
CA PHE A 157 10.51 21.83 9.58
C PHE A 157 10.27 22.22 11.04
N SER A 158 9.08 22.75 11.32
CA SER A 158 8.62 22.93 12.71
C SER A 158 8.55 21.58 13.42
N ARG A 159 8.56 21.58 14.77
CA ARG A 159 8.42 20.33 15.54
C ARG A 159 7.13 19.58 15.21
N GLU A 160 6.04 20.30 14.97
CA GLU A 160 4.76 19.73 14.54
C GLU A 160 4.86 19.09 13.15
N GLN A 161 5.53 19.74 12.20
CA GLN A 161 5.75 19.18 10.85
C GLN A 161 6.67 17.94 10.87
N GLN A 162 7.66 17.91 11.76
CA GLN A 162 8.49 16.71 11.96
C GLN A 162 7.68 15.54 12.51
N ALA A 163 6.81 15.78 13.49
CA ALA A 163 5.89 14.76 14.00
C ALA A 163 4.86 14.34 12.94
N LEU A 164 4.42 15.28 12.09
CA LEU A 164 3.52 15.00 10.98
C LEU A 164 4.17 14.09 9.92
N LEU A 165 5.45 14.32 9.60
CA LEU A 165 6.24 13.44 8.72
C LEU A 165 6.42 12.05 9.31
N GLU A 166 6.61 11.93 10.62
CA GLU A 166 6.69 10.63 11.29
C GLU A 166 5.35 9.88 11.18
N ARG A 167 4.22 10.54 11.50
CA ARG A 167 2.88 9.97 11.35
C ARG A 167 2.53 9.63 9.90
N PHE A 168 3.02 10.42 8.94
CA PHE A 168 2.85 10.16 7.51
C PHE A 168 3.42 8.79 7.11
N VAL A 169 4.54 8.39 7.70
CA VAL A 169 5.12 7.08 7.45
C VAL A 169 4.48 6.02 8.35
N ALA A 170 4.39 6.30 9.65
CA ALA A 170 3.94 5.31 10.64
C ALA A 170 2.47 4.89 10.49
N GLN A 171 1.57 5.86 10.32
CA GLN A 171 0.11 5.67 10.38
C GLN A 171 -0.52 5.70 8.98
N ARG A 172 -0.13 6.68 8.16
CA ARG A 172 -0.62 6.80 6.79
C ARG A 172 -0.03 5.73 5.86
N GLY A 173 1.10 5.14 6.23
CA GLY A 173 1.80 4.12 5.44
C GLY A 173 2.54 4.67 4.22
N GLY A 174 2.85 5.98 4.20
CA GLY A 174 3.57 6.61 3.09
C GLY A 174 5.07 6.25 3.05
N GLY A 175 5.69 6.38 1.89
CA GLY A 175 7.13 6.21 1.72
C GLY A 175 7.92 7.49 2.03
N LEU A 176 9.02 7.40 2.78
CA LEU A 176 9.94 8.52 2.99
C LEU A 176 11.32 8.17 2.41
N LEU A 177 11.86 9.04 1.55
CA LEU A 177 13.23 8.94 1.06
C LEU A 177 14.00 10.20 1.44
N MET A 178 15.16 10.04 2.11
CA MET A 178 16.11 11.13 2.32
C MET A 178 17.32 10.96 1.40
N LEU A 179 17.66 12.00 0.65
CA LEU A 179 18.81 12.04 -0.24
C LEU A 179 20.04 12.65 0.46
N GLY A 180 21.21 12.14 0.11
CA GLY A 180 22.51 12.65 0.51
C GLY A 180 22.71 14.07 0.01
N GLY A 181 23.36 14.89 0.82
CA GLY A 181 23.52 16.31 0.54
C GLY A 181 24.38 16.99 1.59
N LEU A 182 24.74 18.25 1.32
CA LEU A 182 25.56 19.05 2.23
C LEU A 182 24.81 19.41 3.52
N SER A 183 23.50 19.51 3.45
CA SER A 183 22.60 19.85 4.55
C SER A 183 21.74 18.66 5.00
N SER A 184 22.01 17.44 4.53
CA SER A 184 21.28 16.22 4.91
C SER A 184 21.93 15.48 6.09
N PHE A 185 21.21 14.53 6.68
CA PHE A 185 21.70 13.62 7.74
C PHE A 185 22.38 14.34 8.92
N HIS A 186 23.67 14.08 9.17
CA HIS A 186 24.42 14.69 10.26
C HIS A 186 24.48 16.22 10.13
N HIS A 187 24.88 16.72 8.96
CA HIS A 187 25.03 18.15 8.71
C HIS A 187 23.69 18.91 8.79
N GLY A 188 22.59 18.23 8.49
CA GLY A 188 21.24 18.74 8.69
C GLY A 188 20.70 18.64 10.12
N GLU A 189 21.52 18.19 11.08
CA GLU A 189 21.13 17.95 12.48
C GLU A 189 19.92 17.01 12.67
N TRP A 190 19.69 16.09 11.73
CA TRP A 190 18.54 15.19 11.78
C TRP A 190 18.54 14.25 13.00
N HIS A 191 19.69 14.05 13.65
CA HIS A 191 19.79 13.31 14.91
C HIS A 191 18.98 13.93 16.07
N LYS A 192 18.64 15.23 15.99
CA LYS A 192 17.80 15.96 16.96
C LYS A 192 16.31 15.96 16.59
N SER A 193 15.95 15.44 15.42
CA SER A 193 14.57 15.39 14.91
C SER A 193 13.84 14.12 15.36
N VAL A 194 12.51 14.15 15.34
CA VAL A 194 11.67 12.95 15.47
C VAL A 194 11.76 12.08 14.22
N VAL A 195 12.01 12.68 13.04
CA VAL A 195 12.16 11.96 11.76
C VAL A 195 13.32 10.97 11.77
N LYS A 196 14.29 11.13 12.69
CA LYS A 196 15.39 10.17 12.87
C LYS A 196 14.90 8.75 13.11
N ASP A 197 13.72 8.56 13.70
CA ASP A 197 13.19 7.24 14.05
C ASP A 197 12.71 6.49 12.79
N VAL A 198 12.21 7.25 11.80
CA VAL A 198 11.82 6.77 10.47
C VAL A 198 13.01 6.43 9.59
N LEU A 199 14.12 7.17 9.70
CA LEU A 199 15.31 6.92 8.88
C LEU A 199 15.98 5.58 9.23
N PRO A 200 16.45 4.78 8.26
CA PRO A 200 17.08 3.48 8.49
C PRO A 200 18.51 3.53 9.05
N VAL A 201 18.99 4.73 9.36
CA VAL A 201 20.37 5.00 9.78
C VAL A 201 20.38 5.81 11.07
N TYR A 202 21.44 5.66 11.86
CA TYR A 202 21.74 6.59 12.95
C TYR A 202 22.55 7.75 12.39
N CYS A 203 21.97 8.96 12.40
CA CYS A 203 22.71 10.17 12.02
C CYS A 203 23.77 10.48 13.09
N GLU A 204 24.98 10.83 12.66
CA GLU A 204 26.09 11.09 13.58
C GLU A 204 25.74 12.16 14.62
N ARG A 205 26.14 11.97 15.88
CA ARG A 205 25.97 12.98 16.95
C ARG A 205 27.19 13.88 17.13
N THR A 206 28.37 13.39 16.79
CA THR A 206 29.63 14.11 16.99
C THR A 206 30.40 14.06 15.68
N PRO A 207 30.70 15.21 15.05
CA PRO A 207 31.54 15.21 13.88
C PRO A 207 32.89 14.63 14.28
N THR A 208 33.34 13.59 13.57
CA THR A 208 34.77 13.29 13.60
C THR A 208 35.47 14.56 13.14
N PRO A 209 36.43 15.13 13.90
CA PRO A 209 37.09 16.36 13.49
C PRO A 209 37.65 16.13 12.09
N LEU A 210 37.11 16.90 11.13
CA LEU A 210 37.74 17.05 9.83
C LEU A 210 39.14 17.56 10.16
N THR A 211 40.18 16.73 9.97
CA THR A 211 41.53 17.26 9.90
C THR A 211 41.49 18.41 8.90
N ASP A 212 41.96 19.59 9.30
CA ASP A 212 41.82 20.92 8.66
C ASP A 212 42.28 21.03 7.18
N ASN A 213 42.53 19.92 6.49
CA ASN A 213 43.03 19.82 5.13
C ASN A 213 42.00 19.24 4.14
N VAL A 214 40.78 19.79 4.12
CA VAL A 214 39.78 19.48 3.06
C VAL A 214 40.27 19.90 1.66
N LEU A 215 41.29 20.76 1.58
CA LEU A 215 41.94 21.17 0.33
C LEU A 215 43.09 20.25 -0.14
N ALA A 216 43.50 19.25 0.66
CA ALA A 216 44.64 18.38 0.34
C ALA A 216 44.27 16.91 0.07
N ASP A 217 43.04 16.48 0.38
CA ASP A 217 42.57 15.14 0.01
C ASP A 217 42.17 15.14 -1.47
N PRO A 218 42.69 14.22 -2.31
CA PRO A 218 42.21 14.07 -3.67
C PRO A 218 40.70 13.78 -3.65
N PRO A 219 39.94 14.16 -4.70
CA PRO A 219 38.52 13.83 -4.77
C PRO A 219 38.36 12.31 -4.62
N ARG A 220 37.80 11.87 -3.49
CA ARG A 220 37.58 10.45 -3.22
C ARG A 220 36.54 9.96 -4.22
N GLU A 221 36.92 8.99 -5.04
CA GLU A 221 36.02 8.35 -5.98
C GLU A 221 35.41 7.11 -5.32
N PHE A 222 34.09 7.08 -5.24
CA PHE A 222 33.30 6.02 -4.64
C PHE A 222 32.63 5.20 -5.73
N ARG A 223 32.86 3.89 -5.75
CA ARG A 223 32.20 2.97 -6.68
C ARG A 223 31.07 2.23 -5.99
N MET A 224 29.87 2.32 -6.55
CA MET A 224 28.70 1.63 -6.01
C MET A 224 28.75 0.13 -6.32
N GLN A 225 28.35 -0.68 -5.36
CA GLN A 225 28.14 -2.11 -5.48
C GLN A 225 26.86 -2.52 -4.75
N LEU A 226 26.21 -3.58 -5.22
CA LEU A 226 25.04 -4.14 -4.54
C LEU A 226 25.47 -5.11 -3.44
N THR A 227 24.80 -5.02 -2.30
CA THR A 227 24.93 -6.01 -1.23
C THR A 227 24.17 -7.28 -1.59
N ARG A 228 24.30 -8.33 -0.77
CA ARG A 228 23.50 -9.55 -0.90
C ARG A 228 21.99 -9.24 -0.93
N ASP A 229 21.52 -8.37 -0.05
CA ASP A 229 20.11 -7.99 0.00
C ASP A 229 19.72 -7.15 -1.22
N GLY A 230 20.59 -6.26 -1.69
CA GLY A 230 20.39 -5.49 -2.92
C GLY A 230 20.20 -6.35 -4.16
N TRP A 231 20.94 -7.45 -4.29
CA TRP A 231 20.78 -8.41 -5.39
C TRP A 231 19.41 -9.09 -5.40
N LEU A 232 18.82 -9.31 -4.21
CA LEU A 232 17.49 -9.91 -4.09
C LEU A 232 16.37 -8.94 -4.44
N GLN A 233 16.60 -7.62 -4.31
CA GLN A 233 15.60 -6.58 -4.55
C GLN A 233 15.52 -6.21 -6.05
N PRO A 234 14.43 -6.56 -6.77
CA PRO A 234 14.34 -6.29 -8.21
C PRO A 234 14.32 -4.80 -8.58
N TRP A 235 13.85 -3.94 -7.67
CA TRP A 235 13.78 -2.49 -7.89
C TRP A 235 15.15 -1.81 -7.79
N VAL A 236 16.14 -2.45 -7.17
CA VAL A 236 17.52 -1.94 -7.05
C VAL A 236 18.34 -2.32 -8.28
N ARG A 237 17.96 -3.40 -8.98
CA ARG A 237 18.61 -3.87 -10.20
C ARG A 237 18.01 -3.24 -11.45
N LEU A 238 18.86 -2.88 -12.41
CA LEU A 238 18.42 -2.31 -13.68
C LEU A 238 18.40 -3.34 -14.81
N ARG A 239 19.26 -4.34 -14.76
CA ARG A 239 19.35 -5.42 -15.75
C ARG A 239 18.71 -6.72 -15.25
N ARG A 240 18.35 -7.59 -16.19
CA ARG A 240 17.62 -8.83 -15.90
C ARG A 240 18.56 -9.88 -15.32
N THR A 241 19.76 -9.96 -15.87
CA THR A 241 20.78 -10.95 -15.49
C THR A 241 21.81 -10.34 -14.56
N GLU A 242 22.48 -11.20 -13.78
CA GLU A 242 23.52 -10.78 -12.84
C GLU A 242 24.74 -10.21 -13.58
N ASP A 243 25.18 -10.85 -14.66
CA ASP A 243 26.37 -10.45 -15.42
C ASP A 243 26.20 -9.07 -16.07
N GLU A 244 25.05 -8.80 -16.70
CA GLU A 244 24.74 -7.49 -17.26
C GLU A 244 24.72 -6.39 -16.19
N GLU A 245 24.19 -6.70 -14.99
CA GLU A 245 24.12 -5.74 -13.89
C GLU A 245 25.51 -5.48 -13.29
N ARG A 246 26.37 -6.49 -13.20
CA ARG A 246 27.78 -6.33 -12.79
C ARG A 246 28.57 -5.48 -13.78
N ASN A 247 28.40 -5.72 -15.07
CA ASN A 247 29.05 -4.92 -16.12
C ASN A 247 28.60 -3.45 -16.03
N ARG A 248 27.28 -3.21 -15.91
CA ARG A 248 26.72 -1.86 -15.72
C ARG A 248 27.31 -1.14 -14.50
N LEU A 249 27.42 -1.83 -13.35
CA LEU A 249 28.03 -1.26 -12.14
C LEU A 249 29.52 -0.95 -12.34
N GLY A 250 30.25 -1.77 -13.10
CA GLY A 250 31.65 -1.54 -13.44
C GLY A 250 31.89 -0.32 -14.34
N GLU A 251 30.95 -0.04 -15.25
CA GLU A 251 30.97 1.12 -16.16
C GLU A 251 30.39 2.39 -15.52
N MET A 252 29.73 2.26 -14.37
CA MET A 252 29.06 3.35 -13.67
C MET A 252 30.06 4.42 -13.24
N ALA A 253 29.69 5.68 -13.45
CA ALA A 253 30.47 6.82 -12.98
C ALA A 253 30.68 6.76 -11.47
N GLY A 254 31.92 6.97 -11.03
CA GLY A 254 32.22 7.13 -9.61
C GLY A 254 31.58 8.40 -9.01
N PHE A 255 31.21 8.27 -7.74
CA PHE A 255 30.62 9.32 -6.90
C PHE A 255 31.69 10.04 -6.09
N GLN A 256 31.42 11.27 -5.69
CA GLN A 256 32.33 12.09 -4.87
C GLN A 256 31.72 12.47 -3.53
N VAL A 257 30.38 12.43 -3.41
CA VAL A 257 29.67 12.89 -2.22
C VAL A 257 28.92 11.72 -1.60
N ILE A 258 29.33 11.36 -0.37
CA ILE A 258 28.66 10.37 0.47
C ILE A 258 28.39 11.00 1.83
N SER A 259 27.13 10.97 2.25
CA SER A 259 26.73 11.36 3.61
C SER A 259 27.12 10.27 4.59
N ARG A 260 27.90 10.64 5.62
CA ARG A 260 28.31 9.72 6.68
C ARG A 260 27.20 9.54 7.72
N VAL A 261 27.19 8.35 8.33
CA VAL A 261 26.20 7.91 9.32
C VAL A 261 26.92 7.10 10.42
N ASP A 262 26.45 7.18 11.66
CA ASP A 262 27.05 6.48 12.82
C ASP A 262 26.90 4.95 12.68
N GLY A 263 25.83 4.52 12.03
CA GLY A 263 25.52 3.12 11.84
C GLY A 263 24.16 2.87 11.19
N ILE A 264 23.90 1.60 10.93
CA ILE A 264 22.65 1.11 10.35
C ILE A 264 21.76 0.57 11.47
N LYS A 265 20.45 0.82 11.39
CA LYS A 265 19.50 0.28 12.38
C LYS A 265 19.34 -1.24 12.24
N PRO A 266 19.05 -1.98 13.32
CA PRO A 266 18.93 -3.44 13.27
C PRO A 266 17.85 -3.97 12.29
N ALA A 267 16.76 -3.22 12.09
CA ALA A 267 15.67 -3.58 11.19
C ALA A 267 15.90 -3.13 9.73
N ALA A 268 17.01 -2.42 9.46
CA ALA A 268 17.29 -1.86 8.16
C ALA A 268 18.13 -2.80 7.30
N GLN A 269 17.84 -2.79 6.00
CA GLN A 269 18.58 -3.52 4.98
C GLN A 269 19.46 -2.54 4.21
N VAL A 270 20.77 -2.83 4.16
CA VAL A 270 21.69 -2.11 3.28
C VAL A 270 21.57 -2.76 1.91
N LEU A 271 21.08 -2.02 0.92
CA LEU A 271 20.81 -2.53 -0.44
C LEU A 271 21.98 -2.23 -1.38
N ALA A 272 22.67 -1.13 -1.16
CA ALA A 272 23.90 -0.81 -1.88
C ALA A 272 24.93 -0.24 -0.93
N SER A 273 26.19 -0.50 -1.25
CA SER A 273 27.34 0.12 -0.61
C SER A 273 28.22 0.79 -1.66
N VAL A 274 29.09 1.67 -1.20
CA VAL A 274 30.16 2.25 -2.01
C VAL A 274 31.50 1.84 -1.45
N VAL A 275 32.46 1.64 -2.34
CA VAL A 275 33.85 1.33 -2.00
C VAL A 275 34.71 2.51 -2.43
N ASP A 276 35.56 2.99 -1.53
CA ASP A 276 36.55 4.02 -1.84
C ASP A 276 37.86 3.45 -2.37
N LEU A 277 38.82 4.32 -2.71
CA LEU A 277 40.13 3.92 -3.22
C LEU A 277 40.97 3.14 -2.19
N ASP A 278 40.68 3.31 -0.90
CA ASP A 278 41.34 2.62 0.21
C ASP A 278 40.69 1.24 0.50
N GLY A 279 39.67 0.86 -0.27
CA GLY A 279 38.92 -0.38 -0.10
C GLY A 279 37.92 -0.36 1.05
N GLN A 280 37.69 0.80 1.68
CA GLN A 280 36.71 0.94 2.75
C GLN A 280 35.30 0.97 2.16
N THR A 281 34.42 0.17 2.76
CA THR A 281 33.03 0.05 2.32
C THR A 281 32.12 0.89 3.22
N GLN A 282 31.29 1.73 2.61
CA GLN A 282 30.30 2.56 3.28
C GLN A 282 28.90 2.27 2.72
N PRO A 283 27.83 2.38 3.52
CA PRO A 283 26.47 2.23 3.02
C PRO A 283 26.14 3.34 2.01
N ALA A 284 25.36 3.00 0.99
CA ALA A 284 24.99 3.93 -0.08
C ALA A 284 23.47 4.03 -0.23
N LEU A 285 22.75 2.91 -0.14
CA LEU A 285 21.30 2.86 -0.11
C LEU A 285 20.86 1.93 0.99
N VAL A 286 20.05 2.44 1.90
CA VAL A 286 19.54 1.71 3.07
C VAL A 286 18.03 1.89 3.14
N ALA A 287 17.29 0.84 3.43
CA ALA A 287 15.84 0.87 3.53
C ALA A 287 15.36 0.10 4.77
N GLN A 288 14.22 0.50 5.33
CA GLN A 288 13.52 -0.24 6.38
C GLN A 288 12.01 -0.04 6.26
N SER A 289 11.24 -0.99 6.81
CA SER A 289 9.82 -0.77 7.12
C SER A 289 9.70 0.01 8.43
N TYR A 290 8.69 0.86 8.54
CA TYR A 290 8.43 1.64 9.75
C TYR A 290 6.93 1.94 9.87
N GLY A 291 6.29 1.39 10.91
CA GLY A 291 4.83 1.36 11.02
C GLY A 291 4.21 0.68 9.80
N ASP A 292 3.17 1.30 9.23
CA ASP A 292 2.52 0.83 8.00
C ASP A 292 3.26 1.28 6.72
N GLY A 293 4.34 2.05 6.86
CA GLY A 293 5.09 2.65 5.75
C GLY A 293 6.52 2.15 5.65
N ARG A 294 7.33 2.91 4.90
CA ARG A 294 8.73 2.58 4.65
C ARG A 294 9.62 3.82 4.60
N GLY A 295 10.82 3.69 5.14
CA GLY A 295 11.85 4.73 5.16
C GLY A 295 13.11 4.29 4.43
N ALA A 296 13.66 5.15 3.57
CA ALA A 296 14.90 4.92 2.86
C ALA A 296 15.86 6.10 2.98
N ALA A 297 17.15 5.80 2.96
CA ALA A 297 18.24 6.75 2.93
C ALA A 297 19.15 6.42 1.74
N LEU A 298 19.20 7.32 0.76
CA LEU A 298 20.21 7.30 -0.29
C LEU A 298 21.34 8.22 0.16
N LEU A 299 22.46 7.66 0.60
CA LEU A 299 23.60 8.40 1.15
C LEU A 299 24.49 9.02 0.07
N ILE A 300 24.30 8.64 -1.20
CA ILE A 300 24.96 9.29 -2.34
C ILE A 300 24.33 10.67 -2.58
N GLY A 301 25.15 11.72 -2.55
CA GLY A 301 24.72 13.10 -2.74
C GLY A 301 25.03 13.70 -4.11
N ASP A 302 25.50 12.88 -5.06
CA ASP A 302 25.80 13.32 -6.42
C ASP A 302 25.40 12.30 -7.50
N LEU A 303 24.26 11.63 -7.30
CA LEU A 303 23.75 10.58 -8.19
C LEU A 303 23.53 11.09 -9.64
N TRP A 304 23.22 12.38 -9.83
CA TRP A 304 23.06 13.02 -11.14
C TRP A 304 24.28 12.93 -12.04
N ARG A 305 25.49 12.75 -11.48
CA ARG A 305 26.73 12.59 -12.27
C ARG A 305 26.65 11.38 -13.18
N TRP A 306 25.91 10.36 -12.76
CA TRP A 306 25.65 9.17 -13.57
C TRP A 306 24.99 9.54 -14.90
N SER A 307 23.98 10.42 -14.90
CA SER A 307 23.33 10.84 -16.16
C SER A 307 24.14 11.86 -16.94
N LEU A 308 25.00 12.67 -16.33
CA LEU A 308 25.84 13.64 -17.07
C LEU A 308 26.99 12.96 -17.81
N LYS A 309 27.52 11.86 -17.28
CA LYS A 309 28.58 11.07 -17.94
C LYS A 309 28.02 10.03 -18.91
N ARG A 310 26.70 9.97 -19.09
CA ARG A 310 26.04 9.05 -20.01
C ARG A 310 26.34 9.44 -21.46
N GLU A 311 26.76 8.46 -22.26
CA GLU A 311 26.94 8.66 -23.70
C GLU A 311 25.59 8.85 -24.42
N PRO A 312 25.47 9.77 -25.38
CA PRO A 312 24.26 9.93 -26.18
C PRO A 312 23.86 8.62 -26.88
N GLY A 313 22.61 8.20 -26.75
CA GLY A 313 22.07 6.98 -27.39
C GLY A 313 22.08 5.71 -26.53
N THR A 314 22.65 5.76 -25.32
CA THR A 314 22.58 4.66 -24.34
C THR A 314 21.30 4.71 -23.48
N GLU A 315 20.93 3.60 -22.84
CA GLU A 315 19.76 3.52 -21.95
C GLU A 315 19.82 4.56 -20.80
N ASP A 316 18.68 5.16 -20.45
CA ASP A 316 18.58 6.09 -19.31
C ASP A 316 18.48 5.31 -17.98
N ASP A 317 19.64 4.79 -17.54
CA ASP A 317 19.73 3.98 -16.33
C ASP A 317 19.36 4.77 -15.06
N LEU A 318 19.82 6.01 -14.93
CA LEU A 318 19.46 6.85 -13.79
C LEU A 318 17.94 7.08 -13.78
N GLY A 319 17.33 7.35 -14.93
CA GLY A 319 15.89 7.52 -14.99
C GLY A 319 15.10 6.26 -14.67
N LYS A 320 15.60 5.09 -15.09
CA LYS A 320 15.03 3.80 -14.70
C LYS A 320 15.14 3.57 -13.19
N ALA A 321 16.31 3.84 -12.60
CA ALA A 321 16.54 3.75 -11.16
C ALA A 321 15.58 4.69 -10.38
N TRP A 322 15.38 5.91 -10.84
CA TRP A 322 14.43 6.85 -10.22
C TRP A 322 12.98 6.35 -10.31
N ARG A 323 12.54 5.87 -11.48
CA ARG A 323 11.19 5.30 -11.63
C ARG A 323 10.98 4.10 -10.72
N GLN A 324 11.95 3.19 -10.63
CA GLN A 324 11.87 2.03 -9.73
C GLN A 324 11.87 2.43 -8.26
N THR A 325 12.73 3.38 -7.87
CA THR A 325 12.80 3.90 -6.49
C THR A 325 11.47 4.54 -6.09
N VAL A 326 10.93 5.40 -6.95
CA VAL A 326 9.65 6.08 -6.70
C VAL A 326 8.50 5.08 -6.67
N ARG A 327 8.48 4.10 -7.58
CA ARG A 327 7.50 3.01 -7.54
C ARG A 327 7.59 2.23 -6.23
N TRP A 328 8.79 1.86 -5.79
CA TRP A 328 8.99 1.19 -4.51
C TRP A 328 8.52 2.02 -3.31
N LEU A 329 8.65 3.35 -3.36
CA LEU A 329 8.15 4.25 -2.31
C LEU A 329 6.61 4.32 -2.24
N VAL A 330 5.91 4.15 -3.38
CA VAL A 330 4.45 4.28 -3.46
C VAL A 330 3.70 2.95 -3.57
N THR A 331 4.41 1.85 -3.77
CA THR A 331 3.82 0.49 -3.80
C THR A 331 3.25 0.16 -2.42
N ASP A 332 2.15 -0.58 -2.38
CA ASP A 332 1.42 -1.00 -1.17
C ASP A 332 1.03 0.14 -0.21
N VAL A 333 1.06 1.41 -0.66
CA VAL A 333 0.66 2.53 0.18
C VAL A 333 -0.87 2.48 0.34
N PRO A 334 -1.39 2.33 1.58
CA PRO A 334 -2.83 2.17 1.79
C PRO A 334 -3.62 3.32 1.17
N GLN A 335 -4.82 3.02 0.68
CA GLN A 335 -5.77 4.02 0.17
C GLN A 335 -6.84 4.31 1.23
N ARG A 336 -7.56 5.42 1.08
CA ARG A 336 -8.68 5.74 1.99
C ARG A 336 -9.81 4.73 1.83
N ILE A 337 -10.10 4.33 0.60
CA ILE A 337 -11.09 3.31 0.26
C ILE A 337 -10.33 2.16 -0.38
N GLU A 338 -10.27 1.03 0.31
CA GLU A 338 -9.47 -0.13 -0.10
C GLU A 338 -10.39 -1.35 -0.19
N PRO A 339 -10.94 -1.63 -1.39
CA PRO A 339 -11.78 -2.80 -1.61
C PRO A 339 -10.93 -4.06 -1.70
N SER A 340 -11.49 -5.18 -1.26
CA SER A 340 -10.88 -6.50 -1.28
C SER A 340 -11.96 -7.57 -1.44
N LEU A 341 -11.57 -8.74 -1.95
CA LEU A 341 -12.46 -9.86 -2.17
C LEU A 341 -11.96 -11.08 -1.43
N GLU A 342 -12.90 -11.81 -0.82
CA GLU A 342 -12.65 -13.12 -0.25
C GLU A 342 -13.70 -14.11 -0.74
N TRP A 343 -13.27 -15.27 -1.24
CA TRP A 343 -14.18 -16.34 -1.63
C TRP A 343 -14.71 -17.03 -0.37
N THR A 344 -16.03 -17.19 -0.30
CA THR A 344 -16.74 -17.80 0.83
C THR A 344 -17.86 -18.72 0.32
N THR A 345 -18.64 -19.28 1.24
CA THR A 345 -19.79 -20.14 0.93
C THR A 345 -21.04 -19.55 1.55
N ALA A 346 -22.09 -19.37 0.74
CA ALA A 346 -23.42 -19.01 1.21
C ALA A 346 -24.33 -20.25 1.11
N GLY A 347 -24.44 -21.00 2.20
CA GLY A 347 -25.02 -22.35 2.16
C GLY A 347 -24.15 -23.27 1.32
N ASP A 348 -24.74 -23.90 0.31
CA ASP A 348 -24.04 -24.83 -0.60
C ASP A 348 -23.45 -24.13 -1.85
N SER A 349 -23.62 -22.81 -1.99
CA SER A 349 -23.17 -22.06 -3.17
C SER A 349 -21.87 -21.30 -2.90
N SER A 350 -20.98 -21.28 -3.89
CA SER A 350 -19.82 -20.38 -3.91
C SER A 350 -20.27 -18.92 -3.91
N ALA A 351 -19.76 -18.14 -2.97
CA ALA A 351 -20.08 -16.74 -2.79
C ALA A 351 -18.79 -15.91 -2.71
N VAL A 352 -18.92 -14.60 -2.92
CA VAL A 352 -17.84 -13.63 -2.72
C VAL A 352 -18.25 -12.68 -1.60
N ALA A 353 -17.41 -12.57 -0.59
CA ALA A 353 -17.47 -11.52 0.41
C ALA A 353 -16.73 -10.29 -0.16
N LEU A 354 -17.51 -9.29 -0.54
CA LEU A 354 -17.04 -7.99 -1.00
C LEU A 354 -16.76 -7.14 0.23
N ARG A 355 -15.49 -6.92 0.52
CA ARG A 355 -15.02 -6.20 1.70
C ARG A 355 -14.43 -4.86 1.29
N VAL A 356 -14.65 -3.80 2.06
CA VAL A 356 -14.00 -2.51 1.84
C VAL A 356 -13.57 -1.89 3.17
N ARG A 357 -12.28 -1.54 3.25
CA ARG A 357 -11.77 -0.73 4.37
C ARG A 357 -11.94 0.75 4.04
N VAL A 358 -12.56 1.47 4.95
CA VAL A 358 -12.82 2.90 4.84
C VAL A 358 -12.04 3.65 5.91
N ARG A 359 -11.28 4.65 5.48
CA ARG A 359 -10.49 5.53 6.34
C ARG A 359 -10.86 6.99 6.12
N ASN A 360 -10.74 7.80 7.17
CA ASN A 360 -10.96 9.25 7.14
C ASN A 360 -9.76 10.00 6.53
N ALA A 361 -9.68 11.34 6.68
CA ALA A 361 -8.65 12.15 6.01
C ALA A 361 -7.26 12.00 6.67
N GLU A 362 -7.30 11.64 7.94
CA GLU A 362 -6.19 11.31 8.82
C GLU A 362 -5.79 9.82 8.71
N PHE A 363 -6.43 9.06 7.82
CA PHE A 363 -6.21 7.62 7.61
C PHE A 363 -6.57 6.73 8.81
N GLU A 364 -7.40 7.23 9.71
CA GLU A 364 -7.98 6.44 10.80
C GLU A 364 -9.24 5.69 10.30
N PRO A 365 -9.56 4.53 10.86
CA PRO A 365 -10.76 3.77 10.46
C PRO A 365 -12.05 4.56 10.66
N GLN A 366 -12.93 4.58 9.65
CA GLN A 366 -14.22 5.28 9.69
C GLN A 366 -15.37 4.29 9.92
N GLU A 367 -15.95 4.27 11.11
CA GLU A 367 -17.06 3.37 11.46
C GLU A 367 -18.43 3.88 11.00
N ASN A 368 -18.63 5.19 10.99
CA ASN A 368 -19.91 5.82 10.65
C ASN A 368 -19.93 6.24 9.17
N ALA A 369 -19.87 5.27 8.27
CA ALA A 369 -19.98 5.51 6.82
C ALA A 369 -21.13 4.69 6.22
N ALA A 370 -21.82 5.26 5.25
CA ALA A 370 -22.77 4.55 4.41
C ALA A 370 -22.04 4.08 3.14
N VAL A 371 -21.94 2.76 2.98
CA VAL A 371 -21.21 2.13 1.89
C VAL A 371 -22.19 1.39 0.98
N LYS A 372 -22.24 1.79 -0.29
CA LYS A 372 -22.98 1.09 -1.35
C LYS A 372 -22.00 0.41 -2.28
N VAL A 373 -22.33 -0.80 -2.72
CA VAL A 373 -21.57 -1.51 -3.75
C VAL A 373 -22.47 -1.78 -4.96
N ALA A 374 -22.09 -1.23 -6.11
CA ALA A 374 -22.73 -1.49 -7.39
C ALA A 374 -21.95 -2.57 -8.14
N ILE A 375 -22.56 -3.73 -8.33
CA ILE A 375 -21.99 -4.90 -8.99
C ILE A 375 -22.46 -4.92 -10.44
N ASN A 376 -21.53 -4.82 -11.38
CA ASN A 376 -21.81 -5.03 -12.79
C ASN A 376 -21.80 -6.54 -13.08
N ILE A 377 -22.95 -7.07 -13.48
CA ILE A 377 -23.15 -8.48 -13.78
C ILE A 377 -23.06 -8.66 -15.31
N PRO A 378 -22.29 -9.64 -15.81
CA PRO A 378 -22.22 -9.91 -17.25
C PRO A 378 -23.60 -10.12 -17.87
N GLY A 379 -23.99 -9.27 -18.81
CA GLY A 379 -25.25 -9.42 -19.56
C GLY A 379 -26.53 -9.08 -18.80
N GLU A 380 -26.44 -8.56 -17.57
CA GLU A 380 -27.59 -8.10 -16.77
C GLU A 380 -27.43 -6.63 -16.37
N GLU A 381 -28.49 -6.05 -15.80
CA GLU A 381 -28.42 -4.71 -15.20
C GLU A 381 -27.57 -4.73 -13.92
N PRO A 382 -26.83 -3.65 -13.60
CA PRO A 382 -26.05 -3.57 -12.37
C PRO A 382 -26.92 -3.74 -11.12
N LEU A 383 -26.44 -4.54 -10.17
CA LEU A 383 -27.09 -4.78 -8.88
C LEU A 383 -26.40 -3.94 -7.79
N THR A 384 -27.17 -3.12 -7.09
CA THR A 384 -26.65 -2.35 -5.95
C THR A 384 -27.00 -3.04 -4.63
N LEU A 385 -25.98 -3.32 -3.82
CA LEU A 385 -26.10 -3.82 -2.46
C LEU A 385 -25.64 -2.75 -1.46
N GLN A 386 -26.16 -2.81 -0.25
CA GLN A 386 -25.67 -2.03 0.89
C GLN A 386 -24.66 -2.90 1.66
N CYS A 387 -23.49 -2.35 1.97
CA CYS A 387 -22.53 -3.04 2.82
C CYS A 387 -22.85 -2.78 4.29
N GLU A 388 -22.72 -3.83 5.10
CA GLU A 388 -22.91 -3.77 6.54
C GLU A 388 -21.55 -3.60 7.24
N PRO A 389 -21.47 -2.85 8.34
CA PRO A 389 -20.24 -2.74 9.12
C PRO A 389 -19.90 -4.10 9.74
N SER A 390 -18.65 -4.54 9.56
CA SER A 390 -18.15 -5.81 10.10
C SER A 390 -17.78 -5.67 11.57
N LEU A 391 -18.02 -6.72 12.35
CA LEU A 391 -17.62 -6.79 13.76
C LEU A 391 -16.15 -7.20 13.94
N GLU A 392 -15.47 -7.63 12.87
CA GLU A 392 -14.09 -8.09 12.94
C GLU A 392 -13.10 -6.94 13.14
N GLN A 393 -13.30 -5.81 12.44
CA GLN A 393 -12.38 -4.67 12.43
C GLN A 393 -13.14 -3.35 12.27
N PRO A 394 -12.75 -2.29 13.02
CA PRO A 394 -13.25 -0.94 12.79
C PRO A 394 -13.03 -0.47 11.35
N GLY A 395 -14.04 0.21 10.79
CA GLY A 395 -13.98 0.77 9.42
C GLY A 395 -13.98 -0.26 8.29
N LEU A 396 -14.23 -1.54 8.58
CA LEU A 396 -14.45 -2.58 7.59
C LEU A 396 -15.94 -2.74 7.31
N PHE A 397 -16.33 -2.71 6.03
CA PHE A 397 -17.70 -2.96 5.59
C PHE A 397 -17.72 -4.16 4.65
N GLU A 398 -18.76 -4.99 4.75
CA GLU A 398 -18.88 -6.21 3.96
C GLU A 398 -20.27 -6.39 3.35
N ALA A 399 -20.31 -6.96 2.15
CA ALA A 399 -21.52 -7.44 1.49
C ALA A 399 -21.22 -8.80 0.85
N THR A 400 -22.17 -9.73 0.95
CA THR A 400 -22.03 -11.05 0.30
C THR A 400 -22.80 -11.07 -1.01
N TYR A 401 -22.15 -11.52 -2.08
CA TYR A 401 -22.77 -11.74 -3.38
C TYR A 401 -22.55 -13.17 -3.87
N VAL A 402 -23.58 -13.78 -4.45
CA VAL A 402 -23.51 -15.15 -5.00
C VAL A 402 -23.55 -15.04 -6.52
N PRO A 403 -22.40 -15.21 -7.21
CA PRO A 403 -22.35 -15.14 -8.67
C PRO A 403 -23.09 -16.33 -9.29
N ARG A 404 -23.95 -16.05 -10.27
CA ARG A 404 -24.79 -17.07 -10.94
C ARG A 404 -24.38 -17.33 -12.39
N GLN A 405 -23.74 -16.36 -13.03
CA GLN A 405 -23.35 -16.44 -14.42
C GLN A 405 -21.84 -16.49 -14.55
N SER A 406 -21.33 -17.26 -15.51
CA SER A 406 -19.89 -17.26 -15.77
C SER A 406 -19.46 -15.98 -16.46
N GLY A 407 -18.37 -15.38 -15.99
CA GLY A 407 -17.81 -14.17 -16.58
C GLY A 407 -17.03 -13.29 -15.60
N GLY A 408 -16.60 -12.14 -16.11
CA GLY A 408 -15.90 -11.12 -15.34
C GLY A 408 -16.87 -10.12 -14.70
N TYR A 409 -16.80 -9.99 -13.40
CA TYR A 409 -17.58 -9.07 -12.59
C TYR A 409 -16.74 -7.87 -12.16
N THR A 410 -17.38 -6.71 -12.01
CA THR A 410 -16.75 -5.52 -11.41
C THR A 410 -17.66 -4.92 -10.35
N ALA A 411 -17.14 -4.68 -9.15
CA ALA A 411 -17.83 -3.96 -8.08
C ALA A 411 -17.27 -2.54 -7.96
N ARG A 412 -18.16 -1.54 -7.90
CA ARG A 412 -17.84 -0.15 -7.57
C ARG A 412 -18.41 0.19 -6.20
N PHE A 413 -17.55 0.57 -5.28
CA PHE A 413 -17.91 1.00 -3.94
C PHE A 413 -18.04 2.52 -3.92
N GLU A 414 -19.18 3.02 -3.47
CA GLU A 414 -19.43 4.44 -3.22
C GLU A 414 -19.57 4.64 -1.71
N VAL A 415 -18.70 5.48 -1.14
CA VAL A 415 -18.63 5.69 0.30
C VAL A 415 -19.02 7.13 0.65
N ILE A 416 -20.02 7.25 1.51
CA ILE A 416 -20.57 8.53 1.97
C ILE A 416 -20.39 8.60 3.49
N ASP A 417 -19.93 9.75 3.98
CA ASP A 417 -19.80 10.03 5.41
C ASP A 417 -21.16 10.21 6.10
N SER A 418 -21.18 10.23 7.44
CA SER A 418 -22.37 10.52 8.24
C SER A 418 -23.02 11.87 7.90
N ASP A 419 -22.22 12.84 7.45
CA ASP A 419 -22.67 14.18 7.05
C ASP A 419 -23.16 14.24 5.59
N GLY A 420 -23.24 13.11 4.89
CA GLY A 420 -23.68 13.04 3.49
C GLY A 420 -22.62 13.46 2.47
N LYS A 421 -21.37 13.71 2.90
CA LYS A 421 -20.26 14.08 2.01
C LYS A 421 -19.62 12.81 1.41
N PRO A 422 -19.33 12.77 0.09
CA PRO A 422 -18.62 11.64 -0.50
C PRO A 422 -17.18 11.58 0.04
N LEU A 423 -16.79 10.43 0.61
CA LEU A 423 -15.43 10.18 1.11
C LEU A 423 -14.49 9.70 0.01
N GLY A 424 -15.03 8.92 -0.92
CA GLY A 424 -14.29 8.37 -2.05
C GLY A 424 -15.02 7.20 -2.68
N GLU A 425 -14.37 6.61 -3.68
CA GLU A 425 -14.86 5.44 -4.39
C GLU A 425 -13.74 4.42 -4.54
N GLY A 426 -14.10 3.14 -4.58
CA GLY A 426 -13.19 2.03 -4.84
C GLY A 426 -13.73 1.13 -5.94
N GLN A 427 -12.87 0.43 -6.67
CA GLN A 427 -13.27 -0.56 -7.66
C GLN A 427 -12.53 -1.86 -7.44
N LEU A 428 -13.20 -2.96 -7.74
CA LEU A 428 -12.70 -4.32 -7.57
C LEU A 428 -13.22 -5.19 -8.71
N GLY A 429 -12.41 -6.12 -9.20
CA GLY A 429 -12.82 -7.05 -10.24
C GLY A 429 -12.62 -8.50 -9.81
N TRP A 430 -13.46 -9.40 -10.29
CA TRP A 430 -13.23 -10.85 -10.15
C TRP A 430 -13.80 -11.61 -11.32
N VAL A 431 -13.38 -12.85 -11.48
CA VAL A 431 -13.87 -13.77 -12.50
C VAL A 431 -14.54 -14.92 -11.79
N TYR A 432 -15.69 -15.34 -12.30
CA TYR A 432 -16.36 -16.56 -11.86
C TYR A 432 -16.53 -17.49 -13.07
N GLU A 433 -15.78 -18.59 -13.11
CA GLU A 433 -15.82 -19.60 -14.19
C GLU A 433 -15.77 -21.01 -13.59
N PRO A 434 -16.83 -21.47 -12.89
CA PRO A 434 -16.81 -22.71 -12.11
C PRO A 434 -16.50 -23.95 -12.97
N GLN A 435 -16.99 -23.99 -14.22
CA GLN A 435 -16.67 -25.08 -15.15
C GLN A 435 -15.19 -25.10 -15.53
N ALA A 436 -14.59 -23.93 -15.82
CA ALA A 436 -13.18 -23.86 -16.17
C ALA A 436 -12.30 -24.28 -14.98
N GLU A 437 -12.71 -23.95 -13.75
CA GLU A 437 -12.04 -24.37 -12.52
C GLU A 437 -12.17 -25.89 -12.28
N GLU A 438 -13.36 -26.46 -12.46
CA GLU A 438 -13.62 -27.90 -12.35
C GLU A 438 -12.78 -28.68 -13.38
N PHE A 439 -12.84 -28.30 -14.65
CA PHE A 439 -12.10 -28.95 -15.75
C PHE A 439 -10.60 -28.59 -15.79
N ARG A 440 -10.11 -27.75 -14.87
CA ARG A 440 -8.67 -27.50 -14.70
C ARG A 440 -7.96 -28.74 -14.14
N ARG A 441 -8.64 -29.49 -13.28
CA ARG A 441 -8.16 -30.77 -12.75
C ARG A 441 -8.91 -31.91 -13.44
N ILE A 442 -8.33 -32.44 -14.51
CA ILE A 442 -8.87 -33.61 -15.22
C ILE A 442 -8.69 -34.90 -14.38
N ALA A 443 -7.78 -34.88 -13.42
CA ALA A 443 -7.56 -36.00 -12.51
C ALA A 443 -8.70 -36.14 -11.51
N VAL A 444 -9.08 -37.39 -11.25
CA VAL A 444 -10.08 -37.77 -10.25
C VAL A 444 -9.66 -37.27 -8.86
N HIS A 445 -10.55 -36.56 -8.17
CA HIS A 445 -10.29 -35.99 -6.84
C HIS A 445 -10.45 -37.03 -5.72
N ARG A 446 -9.48 -37.95 -5.61
CA ARG A 446 -9.55 -39.12 -4.72
C ARG A 446 -9.77 -38.77 -3.25
N GLU A 447 -9.14 -37.70 -2.77
CA GLU A 447 -9.30 -37.22 -1.40
C GLU A 447 -10.75 -36.84 -1.06
N LEU A 448 -11.44 -36.12 -1.97
CA LEU A 448 -12.85 -35.77 -1.76
C LEU A 448 -13.75 -37.01 -1.78
N MET A 449 -13.47 -37.98 -2.65
CA MET A 449 -14.23 -39.24 -2.67
C MET A 449 -14.06 -40.01 -1.37
N GLU A 450 -12.84 -40.05 -0.80
CA GLU A 450 -12.58 -40.72 0.48
C GLU A 450 -13.29 -40.01 1.63
N GLN A 451 -13.27 -38.67 1.65
CA GLN A 451 -14.02 -37.88 2.63
C GLN A 451 -15.54 -38.11 2.54
N LEU A 452 -16.10 -38.13 1.32
CA LEU A 452 -17.51 -38.42 1.09
C LEU A 452 -17.88 -39.84 1.51
N ALA A 453 -17.05 -40.82 1.17
CA ALA A 453 -17.21 -42.20 1.59
C ALA A 453 -17.25 -42.31 3.11
N GLN A 454 -16.30 -41.67 3.82
CA GLN A 454 -16.26 -41.68 5.27
C GLN A 454 -17.48 -40.97 5.91
N ALA A 455 -17.95 -39.87 5.33
CA ALA A 455 -19.09 -39.11 5.84
C ALA A 455 -20.44 -39.83 5.62
N THR A 456 -20.57 -40.56 4.51
CA THR A 456 -21.82 -41.25 4.13
C THR A 456 -21.85 -42.72 4.52
N GLY A 457 -20.72 -43.27 4.97
CA GLY A 457 -20.53 -44.72 5.19
C GLY A 457 -20.34 -45.51 3.90
N GLY A 458 -20.01 -44.83 2.80
CA GLY A 458 -19.62 -45.44 1.52
C GLY A 458 -18.16 -45.91 1.49
N GLU A 459 -17.72 -46.39 0.33
CA GLU A 459 -16.32 -46.79 0.08
C GLU A 459 -15.87 -46.31 -1.30
N VAL A 460 -14.58 -46.00 -1.45
CA VAL A 460 -13.98 -45.60 -2.73
C VAL A 460 -13.36 -46.83 -3.38
N LEU A 461 -13.83 -47.18 -4.56
CA LEU A 461 -13.36 -48.33 -5.32
C LEU A 461 -12.44 -47.91 -6.45
N THR A 462 -11.38 -48.68 -6.69
CA THR A 462 -10.64 -48.60 -7.95
C THR A 462 -11.25 -49.54 -8.99
N VAL A 463 -10.88 -49.36 -10.26
CA VAL A 463 -11.38 -50.22 -11.36
C VAL A 463 -11.04 -51.70 -11.10
N ASP A 464 -9.91 -51.97 -10.43
CA ASP A 464 -9.46 -53.33 -10.12
C ASP A 464 -10.27 -53.97 -8.98
N ASP A 465 -10.86 -53.17 -8.08
CA ASP A 465 -11.65 -53.65 -6.94
C ASP A 465 -13.13 -53.91 -7.32
N LEU A 466 -13.52 -53.54 -8.54
CA LEU A 466 -14.91 -53.61 -9.02
C LEU A 466 -15.47 -55.05 -9.02
N PRO A 467 -14.73 -56.10 -9.45
CA PRO A 467 -15.26 -57.47 -9.44
C PRO A 467 -15.57 -57.97 -8.02
N SER A 468 -14.65 -57.73 -7.07
CA SER A 468 -14.85 -58.09 -5.66
C SER A 468 -16.00 -57.33 -5.02
N PHE A 469 -16.19 -56.06 -5.38
CA PHE A 469 -17.33 -55.28 -4.91
C PHE A 469 -18.66 -55.89 -5.38
N VAL A 470 -18.76 -56.26 -6.66
CA VAL A 470 -19.98 -56.86 -7.23
C VAL A 470 -20.32 -58.20 -6.57
N GLU A 471 -19.31 -59.02 -6.24
CA GLU A 471 -19.50 -60.26 -5.51
C GLU A 471 -20.02 -60.02 -4.08
N SER A 472 -19.66 -58.90 -3.44
CA SER A 472 -20.10 -58.55 -2.08
C SER A 472 -21.51 -57.93 -2.01
N LEU A 473 -22.05 -57.43 -3.12
CA LEU A 473 -23.36 -56.73 -3.15
C LEU A 473 -24.54 -57.56 -2.61
N PRO A 474 -24.67 -58.87 -2.90
CA PRO A 474 -25.78 -59.68 -2.37
C PRO A 474 -25.74 -59.86 -0.84
N GLU A 475 -24.56 -59.71 -0.23
CA GLU A 475 -24.34 -59.90 1.21
C GLU A 475 -24.40 -58.59 2.01
N ARG A 476 -24.50 -57.44 1.32
CA ARG A 476 -24.54 -56.12 1.97
C ARG A 476 -25.96 -55.75 2.35
N ASP A 477 -26.23 -55.77 3.65
CA ASP A 477 -27.45 -55.20 4.22
C ASP A 477 -27.47 -53.68 3.98
N VAL A 478 -28.43 -53.20 3.19
CA VAL A 478 -28.71 -51.77 3.08
C VAL A 478 -29.50 -51.39 4.32
N PRO A 479 -28.95 -50.59 5.26
CA PRO A 479 -29.69 -50.19 6.45
C PRO A 479 -30.81 -49.24 6.01
N VAL A 480 -32.03 -49.77 5.87
CA VAL A 480 -33.23 -48.97 5.72
C VAL A 480 -33.45 -48.25 7.05
N LYS A 481 -33.06 -46.97 7.11
CA LYS A 481 -33.35 -46.12 8.26
C LYS A 481 -34.83 -45.76 8.23
N GLU A 482 -35.69 -46.59 8.83
CA GLU A 482 -37.06 -46.19 9.14
C GLU A 482 -37.05 -45.24 10.34
N ALA A 483 -37.48 -44.00 10.13
CA ALA A 483 -37.71 -43.05 11.21
C ALA A 483 -38.96 -43.46 11.99
N SER A 484 -38.76 -44.24 13.05
CA SER A 484 -39.79 -44.65 13.99
C SER A 484 -39.95 -43.61 15.09
N THR A 485 -41.04 -42.86 15.07
CA THR A 485 -41.38 -41.91 16.14
C THR A 485 -42.30 -42.59 17.15
N THR A 486 -41.73 -43.23 18.16
CA THR A 486 -42.54 -43.77 19.28
C THR A 486 -42.80 -42.67 20.29
N PRO A 487 -44.07 -42.28 20.53
CA PRO A 487 -44.35 -41.25 21.50
C PRO A 487 -44.03 -41.75 22.90
N LEU A 488 -43.33 -40.91 23.66
CA LEU A 488 -42.77 -41.20 24.97
C LEU A 488 -43.83 -41.70 25.98
N TRP A 489 -45.09 -41.28 25.85
CA TRP A 489 -46.23 -41.72 26.67
C TRP A 489 -46.70 -43.16 26.41
N HIS A 490 -46.28 -43.79 25.30
CA HIS A 490 -46.55 -45.22 25.04
C HIS A 490 -45.53 -46.13 25.72
N SER A 491 -44.50 -45.57 26.37
CA SER A 491 -43.48 -46.37 27.02
C SER A 491 -43.93 -46.83 28.41
N PRO A 492 -43.89 -48.14 28.72
CA PRO A 492 -44.39 -48.66 29.99
C PRO A 492 -43.65 -48.11 31.22
N TRP A 493 -42.39 -47.68 31.07
CA TRP A 493 -41.64 -47.04 32.15
C TRP A 493 -42.15 -45.64 32.49
N MET A 494 -42.67 -44.88 31.50
CA MET A 494 -43.26 -43.57 31.74
C MET A 494 -44.55 -43.71 32.56
N LEU A 495 -45.37 -44.71 32.23
CA LEU A 495 -46.58 -45.03 32.98
C LEU A 495 -46.24 -45.48 34.42
N ALA A 496 -45.17 -46.28 34.58
CA ALA A 496 -44.65 -46.63 35.90
C ALA A 496 -44.16 -45.39 36.67
N ALA A 497 -43.45 -44.46 36.02
CA ALA A 497 -42.98 -43.22 36.65
C ALA A 497 -44.12 -42.31 37.10
N ILE A 498 -45.18 -42.18 36.29
CA ILE A 498 -46.39 -41.43 36.64
C ILE A 498 -47.10 -42.09 37.84
N LEU A 499 -47.28 -43.40 37.82
CA LEU A 499 -47.88 -44.13 38.94
C LEU A 499 -47.05 -44.03 40.22
N LEU A 500 -45.72 -44.00 40.11
CA LEU A 500 -44.81 -43.86 41.24
C LEU A 500 -44.84 -42.44 41.80
N LEU A 501 -44.93 -41.40 40.96
CA LEU A 501 -45.13 -40.02 41.40
C LEU A 501 -46.48 -39.83 42.08
N LEU A 502 -47.55 -40.40 41.52
CA LEU A 502 -48.90 -40.27 42.05
C LEU A 502 -49.09 -41.08 43.34
N GLY A 503 -48.53 -42.30 43.38
CA GLY A 503 -48.47 -43.13 44.58
C GLY A 503 -47.54 -42.54 45.65
N GLY A 504 -46.43 -41.91 45.23
CA GLY A 504 -45.51 -41.19 46.09
C GLY A 504 -46.16 -39.96 46.71
N GLU A 505 -46.89 -39.17 45.92
CA GLU A 505 -47.67 -38.04 46.40
C GLU A 505 -48.75 -38.49 47.39
N TRP A 506 -49.53 -39.52 47.03
CA TRP A 506 -50.54 -40.08 47.93
C TRP A 506 -49.94 -40.59 49.23
N GLY A 507 -48.81 -41.31 49.15
CA GLY A 507 -48.05 -41.78 50.31
C GLY A 507 -47.56 -40.62 51.18
N LEU A 508 -47.01 -39.56 50.57
CA LEU A 508 -46.55 -38.37 51.29
C LEU A 508 -47.71 -37.62 51.95
N ARG A 509 -48.85 -37.45 51.27
CA ARG A 509 -50.05 -36.79 51.82
C ARG A 509 -50.61 -37.58 53.00
N ARG A 510 -50.72 -38.90 52.87
CA ARG A 510 -51.20 -39.77 53.94
C ARG A 510 -50.25 -39.80 55.14
N TRP A 511 -48.94 -39.71 54.91
CA TRP A 511 -47.94 -39.70 55.98
C TRP A 511 -47.84 -38.35 56.70
N LYS A 512 -48.10 -37.23 56.00
CA LYS A 512 -48.09 -35.87 56.58
C LYS A 512 -49.46 -35.36 57.05
N GLY A 513 -50.53 -36.14 56.92
CA GLY A 513 -51.86 -35.79 57.44
C GLY A 513 -52.53 -34.61 56.73
N LEU A 514 -52.16 -34.36 55.47
CA LEU A 514 -52.84 -33.39 54.61
C LEU A 514 -53.98 -34.12 53.86
N PRO A 515 -55.16 -33.48 53.65
CA PRO A 515 -56.28 -34.12 52.96
C PRO A 515 -55.99 -34.55 51.52
#